data_AF-A0A370KFG6-F1
#
_entry.id   AF-A0A370KFG6-F1
#
_cell.length_a   1.000
_cell.length_b   1.000
_cell.length_c   1.000
_cell.angle_alpha   90.00
_cell.angle_beta   90.00
_cell.angle_gamma   90.00
#
_symmetry.space_group_name_H-M   'P 1'
#
loop_
_entity.id
_entity.type
_entity.pdbx_description
1 polymer ?
#
loop_
_entity_poly.entity_id
_entity_poly.type
_entity_poly.pdbx_seq_one_letter_code
_entity_poly.pdbx_strand_id
1 'polypeptide(L)'
;MSENMPPQTTESSMRETYETRRAMVTRAFGRAKKLGLPIEDSTEFEGWLEEWARGEIDTPTLRNRYIQLLRARDTVFRNRHERSKGQR
;
A
#
# COMPACT_ATOMS: atom_id res chain seq x y z
N MET A 1 -43.03 -9.18 -19.50
CA MET A 1 -42.28 -9.01 -18.25
C MET A 1 -40.83 -9.32 -18.57
N SER A 2 -40.01 -8.32 -18.89
CA SER A 2 -38.59 -8.54 -19.13
C SER A 2 -37.86 -8.41 -17.80
N GLU A 3 -37.36 -9.53 -17.30
CA GLU A 3 -36.54 -9.58 -16.10
C GLU A 3 -35.28 -8.74 -16.29
N ASN A 4 -35.16 -7.72 -15.44
CA ASN A 4 -33.97 -6.91 -15.30
C ASN A 4 -32.96 -7.75 -14.51
N MET A 5 -32.13 -8.53 -15.22
CA MET A 5 -31.10 -9.36 -14.62
C MET A 5 -30.02 -8.44 -13.99
N PRO A 6 -29.69 -8.57 -12.69
CA PRO A 6 -28.77 -7.66 -12.01
C PRO A 6 -27.33 -7.83 -12.52
N PRO A 7 -26.45 -6.82 -12.33
CA PRO A 7 -25.11 -6.77 -12.92
C PRO A 7 -24.11 -7.69 -12.18
N GLN A 8 -24.27 -9.01 -12.32
CA GLN A 8 -23.30 -9.99 -11.77
C GLN A 8 -21.91 -9.86 -12.42
N THR A 9 -21.83 -9.31 -13.64
CA THR A 9 -20.60 -9.18 -14.41
C THR A 9 -19.61 -8.19 -13.81
N THR A 10 -20.09 -7.08 -13.21
CA THR A 10 -19.20 -6.03 -12.67
C THR A 10 -18.60 -6.44 -11.32
N GLU A 11 -19.40 -7.02 -10.43
CA GLU A 11 -18.91 -7.44 -9.10
C GLU A 11 -17.94 -8.61 -9.18
N SER A 12 -18.20 -9.59 -10.06
CA SER A 12 -17.30 -10.73 -10.26
C SER A 12 -15.93 -10.28 -10.81
N SER A 13 -15.94 -9.38 -11.81
CA SER A 13 -14.71 -8.81 -12.39
C SER A 13 -13.91 -7.96 -11.38
N MET A 14 -14.59 -7.19 -10.52
CA MET A 14 -13.92 -6.41 -9.47
C MET A 14 -13.30 -7.31 -8.39
N ARG A 15 -13.98 -8.39 -7.99
CA ARG A 15 -13.43 -9.39 -7.04
C ARG A 15 -12.20 -10.09 -7.60
N GLU A 16 -12.24 -10.51 -8.86
CA GLU A 16 -11.09 -11.15 -9.54
C GLU A 16 -9.88 -10.20 -9.61
N THR A 17 -10.14 -8.92 -9.86
CA THR A 17 -9.10 -7.87 -9.86
C THR A 17 -8.50 -7.67 -8.47
N TYR A 18 -9.32 -7.68 -7.42
CA TYR A 18 -8.88 -7.57 -6.03
C TYR A 18 -7.97 -8.74 -5.62
N GLU A 19 -8.41 -9.97 -5.86
CA GLU A 19 -7.63 -11.17 -5.52
C GLU A 19 -6.30 -11.21 -6.27
N THR A 20 -6.31 -10.82 -7.54
CA THR A 20 -5.09 -10.70 -8.35
C THR A 20 -4.10 -9.72 -7.74
N ARG A 21 -4.56 -8.51 -7.37
CA ARG A 21 -3.72 -7.48 -6.74
C ARG A 21 -3.21 -7.92 -5.36
N ARG A 22 -4.04 -8.55 -4.54
CA ARG A 22 -3.63 -9.16 -3.26
C ARG A 22 -2.54 -10.22 -3.44
N ALA A 23 -2.71 -11.11 -4.42
CA ALA A 23 -1.70 -12.12 -4.72
C ALA A 23 -0.37 -11.50 -5.17
N MET A 24 -0.40 -10.37 -5.90
CA MET A 24 0.81 -9.63 -6.26
C MET A 24 1.56 -9.11 -5.02
N VAL A 25 0.85 -8.54 -4.05
CA VAL A 25 1.44 -8.06 -2.78
C VAL A 25 2.10 -9.22 -2.03
N THR A 26 1.38 -10.32 -1.81
CA THR A 26 1.91 -11.50 -1.13
C THR A 26 3.16 -12.05 -1.80
N ARG A 27 3.17 -12.14 -3.14
CA ARG A 27 4.33 -12.59 -3.91
C ARG A 27 5.52 -11.62 -3.80
N ALA A 28 5.27 -10.31 -3.79
CA ALA A 28 6.32 -9.31 -3.64
C ALA A 28 6.98 -9.42 -2.25
N PHE A 29 6.18 -9.47 -1.18
CA PHE A 29 6.70 -9.61 0.19
C PHE A 29 7.39 -10.97 0.40
N GLY A 30 6.83 -12.05 -0.15
CA GLY A 30 7.47 -13.35 -0.13
C GLY A 30 8.85 -13.36 -0.80
N ARG A 31 9.01 -12.63 -1.92
CA ARG A 31 10.32 -12.46 -2.58
C ARG A 31 11.28 -11.62 -1.74
N ALA A 32 10.83 -10.48 -1.21
CA ALA A 32 11.65 -9.62 -0.36
C ALA A 32 12.18 -10.38 0.87
N LYS A 33 11.31 -11.15 1.54
CA LYS A 33 11.68 -11.99 2.67
C LYS A 33 12.71 -13.06 2.29
N LYS A 34 12.53 -13.75 1.16
CA LYS A 34 13.49 -14.74 0.66
C LYS A 34 14.87 -14.15 0.36
N LEU A 35 14.91 -12.88 -0.06
CA LEU A 35 16.14 -12.16 -0.39
C LEU A 35 16.75 -11.43 0.83
N GLY A 36 16.12 -11.50 2.01
CA GLY A 36 16.57 -10.76 3.19
C GLY A 36 16.46 -9.24 3.04
N LEU A 37 15.62 -8.74 2.12
CA LEU A 37 15.41 -7.32 1.94
C LEU A 37 14.48 -6.78 3.04
N PRO A 38 14.72 -5.56 3.55
CA PRO A 38 13.81 -4.93 4.50
C PRO A 38 12.43 -4.75 3.88
N ILE A 39 11.39 -5.11 4.64
CA ILE A 39 9.99 -4.90 4.27
C ILE A 39 9.47 -3.77 5.16
N GLU A 40 8.72 -2.85 4.55
CA GLU A 40 8.04 -1.80 5.28
C GLU A 40 6.97 -2.40 6.20
N ASP A 41 7.07 -2.10 7.50
CA ASP A 41 6.21 -2.63 8.58
C ASP A 41 5.32 -1.52 9.16
N SER A 42 4.66 -0.75 8.28
CA SER A 42 3.69 0.26 8.72
C SER A 42 2.28 -0.16 8.39
N THR A 43 1.42 -0.05 9.41
CA THR A 43 -0.01 -0.29 9.29
C THR A 43 -0.65 0.64 8.25
N GLU A 44 -0.16 1.88 8.12
CA GLU A 44 -0.63 2.81 7.08
C GLU A 44 -0.29 2.32 5.67
N PHE A 45 0.92 1.83 5.45
CA PHE A 45 1.34 1.29 4.15
C PHE A 45 0.56 0.03 3.78
N GLU A 46 0.35 -0.87 4.75
CA GLU A 46 -0.48 -2.06 4.57
C GLU A 46 -1.93 -1.69 4.21
N GLY A 47 -2.49 -0.68 4.89
CA GLY A 47 -3.81 -0.15 4.57
C GLY A 47 -3.91 0.36 3.13
N TRP A 48 -2.92 1.10 2.65
CA TRP A 48 -2.93 1.59 1.26
C TRP A 48 -2.79 0.47 0.22
N LEU A 49 -2.03 -0.58 0.52
CA LEU A 49 -1.95 -1.77 -0.36
C LEU A 49 -3.32 -2.45 -0.49
N GLU A 50 -4.10 -2.46 0.58
CA GLU A 50 -5.44 -3.00 0.60
C GLU A 50 -6.44 -2.12 -0.16
N GLU A 51 -6.40 -0.79 0.03
CA GLU A 51 -7.17 0.18 -0.77
C GLU A 51 -6.84 0.04 -2.28
N TRP A 52 -5.55 -0.08 -2.62
CA TRP A 52 -5.10 -0.29 -3.99
C TRP A 52 -5.59 -1.64 -4.54
N ALA A 53 -5.56 -2.69 -3.72
CA ALA A 53 -6.09 -3.98 -4.13
C ALA A 53 -7.59 -3.89 -4.44
N ARG A 54 -8.37 -3.17 -3.63
CA ARG A 54 -9.81 -2.95 -3.88
C ARG A 54 -10.10 -2.04 -5.07
N GLY A 55 -9.08 -1.34 -5.57
CA GLY A 55 -9.22 -0.37 -6.65
C GLY A 55 -9.70 1.01 -6.19
N GLU A 56 -9.70 1.27 -4.88
CA GLU A 56 -10.08 2.56 -4.29
C GLU A 56 -9.03 3.64 -4.57
N ILE A 57 -7.76 3.24 -4.69
CA ILE A 57 -6.66 4.10 -5.12
C ILE A 57 -5.89 3.48 -6.29
N ASP A 58 -5.34 4.34 -7.13
CA ASP A 58 -4.46 3.93 -8.23
C ASP A 58 -2.99 3.79 -7.76
N THR A 59 -2.17 3.19 -8.63
CA THR A 59 -0.74 2.99 -8.36
C THR A 59 0.02 4.31 -8.15
N PRO A 60 -0.20 5.38 -8.93
CA PRO A 60 0.39 6.69 -8.65
C PRO A 60 0.08 7.24 -7.26
N THR A 61 -1.17 7.12 -6.79
CA THR A 61 -1.60 7.57 -5.46
C THR A 61 -0.92 6.76 -4.36
N LEU A 62 -0.91 5.43 -4.47
CA LEU A 62 -0.19 4.55 -3.54
C LEU A 62 1.30 4.93 -3.44
N ARG A 63 1.96 5.10 -4.59
CA ARG A 63 3.38 5.49 -4.66
C ARG A 63 3.62 6.85 -4.00
N ASN A 64 2.77 7.84 -4.27
CA ASN A 64 2.89 9.17 -3.68
C ASN A 64 2.74 9.13 -2.17
N ARG A 65 1.73 8.44 -1.64
CA ARG A 65 1.54 8.28 -0.18
C ARG A 65 2.77 7.65 0.48
N TYR A 66 3.31 6.59 -0.13
CA TYR A 66 4.53 5.96 0.37
C TYR A 66 5.74 6.90 0.36
N ILE A 67 5.95 7.68 -0.72
CA ILE A 67 7.03 8.67 -0.77
C ILE A 67 6.87 9.73 0.33
N GLN A 68 5.65 10.19 0.61
CA GLN A 68 5.41 11.17 1.67
C GLN A 68 5.67 10.59 3.06
N LEU A 69 5.32 9.32 3.31
CA LEU A 69 5.66 8.63 4.55
C LEU A 69 7.17 8.61 4.78
N LEU A 70 7.95 8.26 3.76
CA LEU A 70 9.42 8.26 3.85
C LEU A 70 9.97 9.66 4.15
N ARG A 71 9.47 10.70 3.46
CA ARG A 71 9.88 12.10 3.70
C ARG A 71 9.55 12.58 5.11
N ALA A 72 8.39 12.21 5.64
CA ALA A 72 8.00 12.54 7.00
C ALA A 72 8.93 11.90 8.02
N ARG A 73 9.27 10.61 7.85
CA ARG A 73 10.24 9.91 8.70
C ARG A 73 11.62 10.55 8.65
N ASP A 74 12.13 10.85 7.47
CA ASP A 74 13.42 11.54 7.30
C ASP A 74 13.45 12.89 8.02
N THR A 75 12.37 13.67 7.91
CA THR A 75 12.25 14.97 8.57
C THR A 75 12.26 14.82 10.09
N VAL A 76 11.52 13.85 10.62
CA VAL A 76 11.50 13.54 12.06
C VAL A 76 12.88 13.11 12.56
N PHE A 77 13.58 12.25 11.81
CA PHE A 77 14.94 11.81 12.17
C PHE A 77 15.92 12.99 12.23
N ARG A 78 15.92 13.87 11.22
CA ARG A 78 16.79 15.06 11.19
C ARG A 78 16.48 15.99 12.37
N ASN A 79 15.22 16.30 12.63
CA ASN A 79 14.83 17.19 13.73
C ASN A 79 15.22 16.62 15.11
N ARG A 80 15.14 15.30 15.31
CA ARG A 80 15.59 14.65 16.54
C ARG A 80 17.11 14.75 16.70
N HIS A 81 17.86 14.59 15.61
CA HIS A 81 19.32 14.69 15.63
C HIS A 81 19.79 16.11 16.01
N GLU A 82 19.20 17.15 15.43
CA GLU A 82 19.54 18.54 15.75
C GLU A 82 19.25 18.89 17.21
N ARG A 83 18.10 18.46 17.77
CA ARG A 83 17.80 18.69 19.20
C ARG A 83 18.78 17.98 20.14
N SER A 84 19.32 16.82 19.75
CA SER A 84 20.32 16.12 20.56
C SER A 84 21.71 16.77 20.54
N LYS A 85 22.02 17.59 19.51
CA LYS A 85 23.29 18.32 19.42
C LYS A 85 23.28 19.70 20.07
N GLY A 86 22.12 20.35 20.15
CA GLY A 86 21.96 21.64 20.83
C GLY A 86 21.88 21.57 22.36
N GLN A 87 21.99 20.38 22.95
CA GLN A 87 21.95 20.15 24.40
C GLN A 87 23.31 19.67 24.97
N ARG A 88 24.39 19.89 24.22
CA ARG A 88 25.78 19.66 24.64
C ARG A 88 26.53 20.96 24.81
#